data_AF-A0A416RVI2-F1
#
_entry.id   AF-A0A416RVI2-F1
#
_cell.length_a   1.000
_cell.length_b   1.000
_cell.length_c   1.000
_cell.angle_alpha   90.00
_cell.angle_beta   90.00
_cell.angle_gamma   90.00
#
_symmetry.space_group_name_H-M   'P 1'
#
loop_
_entity.id
_entity.type
_entity.pdbx_description
1 polymer ?
#
loop_
_entity_poly.entity_id
_entity_poly.type
_entity_poly.pdbx_seq_one_letter_code
_entity_poly.pdbx_strand_id
1 'polypeptide(L)' 'MRRDLRKEVKIGLLVCAGTLTMEQFFAVPEFIKGVMLGFGICYELIGLLPEEKYQRLKAKKKELFRFR' A
#
# COMPACT_ATOMS: atom_id res chain seq x y z
N MET A 1 -11.09 20.30 8.40
CA MET A 1 -11.55 19.03 7.81
C MET A 1 -10.52 17.96 8.13
N ARG A 2 -10.75 17.15 9.17
CA ARG A 2 -9.82 16.11 9.62
C ARG A 2 -9.87 14.98 8.57
N ARG A 3 -8.92 14.96 7.62
CA ARG A 3 -8.80 13.84 6.67
C ARG A 3 -8.30 12.65 7.48
N ASP A 4 -9.21 11.81 7.94
CA ASP A 4 -8.80 10.56 8.59
C ASP A 4 -7.95 9.78 7.60
N LEU A 5 -6.70 9.51 7.98
CA LEU A 5 -5.74 8.86 7.11
C LEU A 5 -6.23 7.43 6.87
N ARG A 6 -6.52 7.10 5.61
CA ARG A 6 -7.02 5.78 5.24
C ARG A 6 -6.05 4.68 5.70
N LYS A 7 -6.61 3.51 6.04
CA LYS A 7 -5.84 2.38 6.55
C LYS A 7 -4.75 1.94 5.58
N GLU A 8 -5.00 2.04 4.28
CA GLU A 8 -4.07 1.70 3.20
C GLU A 8 -2.82 2.58 3.24
N VAL A 9 -2.97 3.90 3.43
CA VAL A 9 -1.80 4.80 3.57
C VAL A 9 -1.00 4.45 4.81
N LYS A 10 -1.66 4.15 5.93
CA LYS A 10 -0.97 3.73 7.17
C LYS A 10 -0.18 2.44 6.97
N ILE A 11 -0.75 1.47 6.27
CA ILE A 11 -0.09 0.19 5.95
C ILE A 11 1.10 0.45 5.01
N GLY A 12 0.91 1.24 3.96
CA GLY A 12 1.99 1.57 3.04
C GLY A 12 3.16 2.27 3.74
N LEU A 13 2.86 3.25 4.60
CA LEU A 13 3.88 3.95 5.39
C LEU A 13 4.62 3.01 6.35
N LEU A 14 3.91 2.07 6.99
CA LEU A 14 4.51 1.07 7.87
C LEU A 14 5.41 0.11 7.10
N VAL A 15 5.01 -0.33 5.90
CA VAL A 15 5.82 -1.20 5.04
C VAL A 15 7.08 -0.47 4.59
N CYS A 16 6.96 0.79 4.14
CA CYS A 16 8.10 1.63 3.76
C CYS A 16 9.07 1.82 4.95
N ALA A 17 8.56 2.26 6.11
CA ALA A 17 9.36 2.48 7.30
C ALA A 17 10.02 1.19 7.81
N GLY A 18 9.28 0.07 7.81
CA GLY A 18 9.81 -1.24 8.19
C GLY A 18 10.92 -1.70 7.26
N THR A 19 10.76 -1.50 5.94
CA THR A 19 11.79 -1.87 4.95
C THR A 19 13.08 -1.07 5.15
N LEU A 20 12.97 0.24 5.36
CA LEU A 20 14.13 1.11 5.62
C LEU A 20 14.80 0.79 6.96
N THR A 21 14.00 0.44 7.98
CA THR A 21 14.54 0.04 9.29
C THR A 21 15.26 -1.30 9.18
N MET A 22 14.67 -2.29 8.50
CA MET A 22 15.29 -3.59 8.30
C MET A 22 16.61 -3.51 7.53
N GLU A 23 16.72 -2.60 6.55
CA GLU A 23 17.96 -2.35 5.84
C GLU A 23 19.12 -1.90 6.76
N GLN A 24 18.82 -1.22 7.86
CA GLN A 24 19.86 -0.80 8.81
C GLN A 24 20.39 -1.96 9.66
N PHE A 25 19.57 -2.99 9.90
CA PHE A 25 19.93 -4.12 10.79
C PHE A 25 20.32 -5.40 10.03
N PHE A 26 19.90 -5.54 8.77
CA PHE A 26 20.11 -6.74 7.96
C PHE A 26 20.47 -6.39 6.52
N ALA A 27 21.36 -7.19 5.92
CA ALA A 27 21.63 -7.15 4.48
C ALA A 27 20.45 -7.79 3.72
N VAL A 28 19.40 -7.01 3.51
CA VAL A 28 18.22 -7.45 2.75
C VAL A 28 18.58 -7.45 1.25
N PRO A 29 18.32 -8.56 0.52
CA PRO A 29 18.51 -8.60 -0.92
C PRO A 29 17.78 -7.46 -1.63
N GLU A 30 18.44 -6.82 -2.60
CA GLU A 30 17.93 -5.64 -3.30
C GLU A 30 16.56 -5.88 -3.95
N PHE A 31 16.35 -7.09 -4.48
CA PHE A 31 15.05 -7.50 -5.02
C PHE A 31 13.94 -7.45 -3.97
N ILE A 32 14.17 -7.99 -2.76
CA ILE A 32 13.17 -8.01 -1.68
C ILE A 32 12.88 -6.58 -1.23
N LYS A 33 13.92 -5.75 -1.10
CA LYS A 33 13.79 -4.33 -0.77
C LYS A 33 12.93 -3.61 -1.80
N GLY A 34 13.21 -3.79 -3.09
CA GLY A 34 12.45 -3.19 -4.19
C GLY A 34 10.99 -3.62 -4.18
N VAL A 35 10.72 -4.91 -3.95
CA VAL A 35 9.36 -5.43 -3.83
C VAL A 35 8.62 -4.81 -2.65
N MET A 36 9.22 -4.74 -1.47
CA MET A 36 8.56 -4.16 -0.28
C MET A 36 8.28 -2.67 -0.43
N LEU A 37 9.24 -1.90 -0.94
CA LEU A 37 9.03 -0.47 -1.22
C LEU A 37 7.96 -0.27 -2.30
N GLY A 38 7.99 -1.08 -3.36
CA GLY A 38 6.98 -1.04 -4.41
C GLY A 38 5.57 -1.31 -3.88
N PHE A 39 5.41 -2.30 -2.99
CA PHE A 39 4.13 -2.55 -2.33
C PHE A 39 3.71 -1.39 -1.42
N GLY A 40 4.64 -0.85 -0.63
CA GLY A 40 4.38 0.32 0.22
C GLY A 40 3.82 1.49 -0.56
N ILE A 41 4.48 1.86 -1.66
CA ILE A 41 4.04 2.92 -2.57
C ILE A 41 2.68 2.60 -3.19
N CYS A 42 2.43 1.36 -3.63
CA CYS A 42 1.13 0.96 -4.17
C CYS A 42 0.00 1.19 -3.15
N TYR A 43 0.21 0.83 -1.89
CA TYR A 43 -0.77 1.03 -0.82
C TYR A 43 -1.01 2.51 -0.51
N GLU A 44 0.05 3.32 -0.52
CA GLU A 44 -0.05 4.78 -0.35
C GLU A 44 -0.85 5.42 -1.49
N LEU A 45 -0.58 5.05 -2.75
CA LEU A 45 -1.31 5.54 -3.91
C LEU A 45 -2.79 5.16 -3.88
N ILE A 46 -3.11 3.91 -3.52
CA ILE A 46 -4.49 3.45 -3.35
C ILE A 46 -5.19 4.23 -2.23
N GLY A 47 -4.49 4.52 -1.14
CA GLY A 47 -5.05 5.26 -0.02
C GLY A 47 -5.20 6.77 -0.26
N LEU A 48 -4.38 7.35 -1.16
CA LEU A 48 -4.43 8.77 -1.54
C LEU A 48 -5.49 9.06 -2.62
N LEU A 49 -5.98 8.03 -3.30
CA LEU A 49 -7.03 8.17 -4.32
C LEU A 49 -8.28 8.87 -3.74
N PRO A 50 -8.94 9.74 -4.53
CA PRO A 50 -10.23 10.31 -4.16
C PRO A 50 -11.27 9.21 -3.88
N GLU A 51 -12.19 9.46 -2.94
CA GLU A 51 -13.19 8.49 -2.48
C GLU A 51 -13.94 7.84 -3.65
N GLU A 52 -14.34 8.62 -4.65
CA GLU A 52 -15.06 8.13 -5.82
C GLU A 52 -14.25 7.07 -6.60
N LYS A 53 -12.95 7.31 -6.80
CA LYS A 53 -12.07 6.36 -7.50
C LYS A 53 -11.78 5.12 -6.63
N TYR A 54 -11.60 5.32 -5.33
CA TYR A 54 -11.39 4.23 -4.38
C TYR A 54 -12.60 3.27 -4.34
N GLN A 55 -13.83 3.79 -4.30
CA GLN A 55 -15.04 2.97 -4.31
C GLN A 55 -15.21 2.22 -5.64
N ARG A 56 -14.89 2.84 -6.78
CA ARG A 56 -14.87 2.14 -8.09
C ARG A 56 -13.86 0.99 -8.11
N LEU A 57 -12.66 1.19 -7.56
CA LEU A 57 -11.64 0.16 -7.46
C LEU A 57 -12.12 -1.01 -6.58
N LYS A 58 -12.76 -0.70 -5.46
CA LYS A 58 -13.35 -1.69 -4.54
C LYS A 58 -14.49 -2.47 -5.17
N ALA A 59 -15.36 -1.81 -5.93
CA ALA A 59 -16.43 -2.44 -6.70
C ALA A 59 -15.89 -3.41 -7.75
N LYS A 60 -14.91 -2.97 -8.56
CA LYS A 60 -14.24 -3.84 -9.54
C LYS A 60 -13.55 -5.05 -8.90
N LYS A 61 -12.86 -4.86 -7.77
CA LYS A 61 -12.28 -5.98 -7.00
C LYS A 61 -13.36 -6.99 -6.59
N LYS A 62 -14.52 -6.50 -6.12
CA LYS A 62 -15.63 -7.35 -5.70
C LYS A 62 -16.25 -8.12 -6.86
N GLU A 63 -16.39 -7.50 -8.03
CA GLU A 63 -16.85 -8.19 -9.25
C GLU A 63 -15.87 -9.28 -9.69
N LEU A 64 -14.57 -8.98 -9.71
CA LEU A 64 -13.54 -9.94 -10.10
C LEU A 64 -13.51 -11.17 -9.18
N PHE A 65 -13.72 -10.97 -7.87
CA PHE A 65 -13.81 -12.05 -6.88
C PHE A 65 -15.16 -12.79 -6.85
N ARG A 66 -16.22 -12.23 -7.46
CA ARG A 66 -17.52 -12.89 -7.59
C ARG A 66 -17.60 -13.79 -8.82
N PHE A 67 -16.77 -13.52 -9.84
CA PHE A 67 -16.66 -14.33 -11.06
C PHE A 67 -15.63 -15.47 -10.95
N ARG A 68 -14.94 -15.60 -9.81
CA ARG A 68 -13.98 -16.67 -9.53
C ARG A 68 -14.50 -17.53 -8.39
#